data_AF-A0A6B2CAJ4-F1
#
_entry.id   AF-A0A6B2CAJ4-F1
#
_cell.length_a   1.000
_cell.length_b   1.000
_cell.length_c   1.000
_cell.angle_alpha   90.00
_cell.angle_beta   90.00
_cell.angle_gamma   90.00
#
_symmetry.space_group_name_H-M   'P 1'
#
loop_
_entity.id
_entity.type
_entity.pdbx_description
1 polymer ?
#
loop_
_entity_poly.entity_id
_entity_poly.type
_entity_poly.pdbx_seq_one_letter_code
_entity_poly.pdbx_strand_id
1 'polypeptide(L)'
;MSQEDVNKIFTALSHEIRREIIRILAEESPKTFSELMNKLDIRDTGTMVFHLRKLEGLVTKNERGEYILTDLGRRAYQIMNQIKTERKEKVKEVSEKIIEKREAETISKTMIISDRLNLYIDKEFLENIRSSGRKLILRDIVNLAISDDIDPNLFNEIVEEISDVISIRAPKKLRPLIELKSRDVLTTEQASLFRAGYIL
;
A
#
# COMPACT_ATOMS: atom_id res chain seq x y z
N MET A 1 25.17 1.49 -7.01
CA MET A 1 23.70 1.49 -6.91
C MET A 1 23.24 2.82 -7.48
N SER A 2 22.44 2.78 -8.54
CA SER A 2 21.95 3.99 -9.23
C SER A 2 20.80 4.64 -8.45
N GLN A 3 20.43 5.88 -8.82
CA GLN A 3 19.23 6.51 -8.26
C GLN A 3 17.95 5.73 -8.57
N GLU A 4 17.90 5.08 -9.74
CA GLU A 4 16.80 4.20 -10.14
C GLU A 4 16.73 2.96 -9.23
N ASP A 5 17.87 2.34 -8.93
CA ASP A 5 17.95 1.20 -8.00
C ASP A 5 17.44 1.57 -6.61
N VAL A 6 17.82 2.76 -6.13
CA VAL A 6 17.37 3.30 -4.84
C VAL A 6 15.85 3.45 -4.82
N ASN A 7 15.26 4.02 -5.87
CA ASN A 7 13.81 4.17 -5.98
C ASN A 7 13.11 2.81 -6.01
N LYS A 8 13.63 1.84 -6.76
CA LYS A 8 13.07 0.46 -6.81
C LYS A 8 13.08 -0.19 -5.43
N ILE A 9 14.17 -0.05 -4.68
CA ILE A 9 14.25 -0.56 -3.30
C ILE A 9 13.20 0.12 -2.41
N PHE A 10 13.09 1.45 -2.44
CA PHE A 10 12.13 2.14 -1.58
C PHE A 10 10.68 1.79 -1.94
N THR A 11 10.33 1.72 -3.22
CA THR A 11 9.02 1.27 -3.68
C THR A 11 8.75 -0.17 -3.24
N ALA A 12 9.72 -1.07 -3.37
CA ALA A 12 9.56 -2.44 -2.93
C ALA A 12 9.32 -2.54 -1.41
N LEU A 13 10.11 -1.81 -0.62
CA LEU A 13 10.08 -1.88 0.84
C LEU A 13 8.92 -1.09 1.47
N SER A 14 8.17 -0.27 0.73
CA SER A 14 7.07 0.52 1.28
C SER A 14 5.85 -0.33 1.69
N HIS A 15 5.63 -1.50 1.09
CA HIS A 15 4.45 -2.35 1.34
C HIS A 15 4.82 -3.66 2.06
N GLU A 16 4.00 -4.07 3.02
CA GLU A 16 4.23 -5.31 3.80
C GLU A 16 4.32 -6.59 2.97
N ILE A 17 3.40 -6.83 2.03
CA ILE A 17 3.42 -8.04 1.18
C ILE A 17 4.72 -8.12 0.37
N ARG A 18 5.20 -6.99 -0.16
CA ARG A 18 6.46 -6.93 -0.92
C ARG A 18 7.68 -7.19 -0.04
N ARG A 19 7.72 -6.62 1.16
CA ARG A 19 8.75 -6.94 2.17
C ARG A 19 8.74 -8.44 2.51
N GLU A 20 7.55 -9.02 2.63
CA GLU A 20 7.39 -10.43 2.96
C GLU A 20 7.79 -11.35 1.81
N ILE A 21 7.46 -11.02 0.56
CA ILE A 21 7.99 -11.71 -0.63
C ILE A 21 9.52 -11.68 -0.61
N ILE A 22 10.13 -10.51 -0.38
CA ILE A 22 11.59 -10.37 -0.31
C ILE A 22 12.17 -11.24 0.82
N ARG A 23 11.54 -11.23 2.00
CA ARG A 23 11.97 -12.06 3.14
C ARG A 23 11.92 -13.55 2.82
N ILE A 24 10.77 -14.04 2.33
CA ILE A 24 10.57 -15.45 1.95
C ILE A 24 11.62 -15.87 0.90
N LEU A 25 11.85 -15.04 -0.12
CA LEU A 25 12.82 -15.34 -1.17
C LEU A 25 14.28 -15.19 -0.74
N ALA A 26 14.58 -14.45 0.33
CA ALA A 26 15.92 -14.41 0.90
C ALA A 26 16.22 -15.64 1.76
N GLU A 27 15.24 -16.09 2.54
CA GLU A 27 15.39 -17.11 3.58
C GLU A 27 15.06 -18.53 3.09
N GLU A 28 14.17 -18.66 2.12
CA GLU A 28 13.60 -19.94 1.69
C GLU A 28 13.62 -20.15 0.16
N SER A 29 14.47 -19.41 -0.56
CA SER A 29 14.59 -19.47 -2.03
C SER A 29 14.92 -20.88 -2.55
N PRO A 30 14.47 -21.27 -3.76
CA PRO A 30 13.52 -20.57 -4.64
C PRO A 30 12.06 -20.87 -4.27
N LYS A 31 11.09 -20.12 -4.81
CA LYS A 31 9.65 -20.41 -4.67
C LYS A 31 8.88 -20.28 -5.98
N THR A 32 7.96 -21.18 -6.24
CA THR A 32 6.96 -21.06 -7.32
C THR A 32 5.93 -19.98 -7.00
N PHE A 33 5.13 -19.58 -8.01
CA PHE A 33 4.04 -18.62 -7.83
C PHE A 33 3.01 -19.09 -6.79
N SER A 34 2.59 -20.35 -6.86
CA SER A 34 1.60 -20.94 -5.96
C SER A 34 2.13 -21.06 -4.53
N GLU A 35 3.41 -21.41 -4.34
CA GLU A 35 4.03 -21.44 -3.01
C GLU A 35 4.07 -20.05 -2.35
N LEU A 36 4.38 -19.00 -3.12
CA LEU A 36 4.33 -17.63 -2.60
C LEU A 36 2.91 -17.21 -2.23
N MET A 37 1.91 -17.48 -3.10
CA MET A 37 0.51 -17.19 -2.77
C MET A 37 0.07 -17.89 -1.49
N ASN A 38 0.38 -19.19 -1.36
CA ASN A 38 0.01 -19.98 -0.19
C ASN A 38 0.68 -19.45 1.10
N LYS A 39 1.96 -19.06 1.04
CA LYS A 39 2.67 -18.52 2.20
C LYS A 39 2.16 -17.16 2.65
N LEU A 40 1.67 -16.35 1.71
CA LEU A 40 1.16 -15.01 1.96
C LEU A 40 -0.36 -14.99 2.21
N ASP A 41 -1.04 -16.15 2.15
CA ASP A 41 -2.50 -16.29 2.15
C ASP A 41 -3.20 -15.37 1.12
N ILE A 42 -2.56 -15.16 -0.04
CA ILE A 42 -3.13 -14.38 -1.13
C ILE A 42 -3.91 -15.32 -2.03
N ARG A 43 -5.24 -15.14 -2.08
CA ARG A 43 -6.14 -15.97 -2.89
C ARG A 43 -6.36 -15.42 -4.30
N ASP A 44 -6.21 -14.11 -4.47
CA ASP A 44 -6.41 -13.45 -5.74
C ASP A 44 -5.09 -13.40 -6.55
N THR A 45 -5.11 -14.02 -7.73
CA THR A 45 -3.95 -14.07 -8.63
C THR A 45 -3.54 -12.67 -9.09
N GLY A 46 -4.52 -11.77 -9.33
CA GLY A 46 -4.25 -10.40 -9.79
C GLY A 46 -3.44 -9.60 -8.79
N THR A 47 -3.79 -9.72 -7.51
CA THR A 47 -3.09 -9.12 -6.37
C THR A 47 -1.64 -9.59 -6.30
N MET A 48 -1.41 -10.91 -6.37
CA MET A 48 -0.03 -11.44 -6.35
C MET A 48 0.79 -10.96 -7.56
N VAL A 49 0.20 -10.95 -8.76
CA VAL A 49 0.85 -10.45 -9.97
C VAL A 49 1.19 -8.97 -9.85
N PHE A 50 0.31 -8.15 -9.26
CA PHE A 50 0.55 -6.74 -9.02
C PHE A 50 1.78 -6.53 -8.13
N HIS A 51 1.88 -7.23 -7.00
CA HIS A 51 3.04 -7.12 -6.12
C HIS A 51 4.34 -7.58 -6.79
N LEU A 52 4.31 -8.66 -7.57
CA LEU A 52 5.49 -9.15 -8.28
C LEU A 52 5.97 -8.18 -9.38
N ARG A 53 5.05 -7.50 -10.08
CA ARG A 53 5.40 -6.43 -11.03
C ARG A 53 6.11 -5.27 -10.34
N LYS A 54 5.65 -4.88 -9.15
CA LYS A 54 6.30 -3.85 -8.31
C LYS A 54 7.65 -4.28 -7.73
N LEU A 55 8.00 -5.56 -7.84
CA LEU A 55 9.29 -6.13 -7.45
C LEU A 55 10.23 -6.39 -8.63
N GLU A 56 9.86 -5.96 -9.84
CA GLU A 56 10.72 -6.11 -11.03
C GLU A 56 12.10 -5.47 -10.80
N GLY A 57 13.15 -6.20 -11.15
CA GLY A 57 14.54 -5.83 -10.90
C GLY A 57 15.06 -6.24 -9.51
N LEU A 58 14.20 -6.48 -8.53
CA LEU A 58 14.55 -7.07 -7.23
C LEU A 58 14.29 -8.58 -7.18
N VAL A 59 13.24 -9.02 -7.86
CA VAL A 59 12.83 -10.42 -8.00
C VAL A 59 12.92 -10.80 -9.47
N THR A 60 13.45 -12.00 -9.75
CA THR A 60 13.50 -12.58 -11.08
C THR A 60 13.09 -14.05 -11.04
N LYS A 61 12.97 -14.70 -12.19
CA LYS A 61 12.74 -16.15 -12.29
C LYS A 61 14.03 -16.86 -12.68
N ASN A 62 14.27 -18.03 -12.09
CA ASN A 62 15.32 -18.94 -12.54
C ASN A 62 14.87 -19.73 -13.80
N GLU A 63 15.74 -20.61 -14.30
CA GLU A 63 15.47 -21.44 -15.50
C GLU A 63 14.25 -22.37 -15.34
N ARG A 64 13.85 -22.68 -14.10
CA ARG A 64 12.67 -23.50 -13.77
C ARG A 64 11.39 -22.67 -13.63
N GLY A 65 11.47 -21.35 -13.82
CA GLY A 65 10.34 -20.43 -13.66
C GLY A 65 10.01 -20.08 -12.20
N GLU A 66 10.87 -20.44 -11.26
CA GLU A 66 10.72 -20.17 -9.83
C GLU A 66 11.31 -18.79 -9.48
N TYR A 67 10.66 -18.07 -8.59
CA TYR A 67 11.10 -16.75 -8.15
C TYR A 67 12.33 -16.83 -7.23
N ILE A 68 13.28 -15.94 -7.48
CA ILE A 68 14.51 -15.72 -6.70
C ILE A 68 14.80 -14.23 -6.57
N LEU A 69 15.60 -13.85 -5.57
CA LEU A 69 16.11 -12.48 -5.47
C LEU A 69 17.27 -12.25 -6.46
N THR A 70 17.28 -11.07 -7.07
CA THR A 70 18.47 -10.52 -7.73
C THR A 70 19.47 -10.00 -6.68
N ASP A 71 20.65 -9.57 -7.11
CA ASP A 71 21.60 -8.87 -6.23
C ASP A 71 21.00 -7.60 -5.62
N LEU A 72 20.16 -6.88 -6.38
CA LEU A 72 19.45 -5.70 -5.88
C LEU A 72 18.39 -6.10 -4.84
N GLY A 73 17.66 -7.20 -5.07
CA GLY A 73 16.73 -7.75 -4.09
C GLY A 73 17.39 -8.18 -2.79
N ARG A 74 18.60 -8.78 -2.87
CA ARG A 74 19.39 -9.13 -1.69
C ARG A 74 19.84 -7.90 -0.89
N ARG A 75 20.22 -6.81 -1.58
CA ARG A 75 20.52 -5.53 -0.92
C ARG A 75 19.29 -4.95 -0.22
N ALA A 76 18.12 -5.01 -0.85
CA ALA A 76 16.87 -4.58 -0.23
C ALA A 76 16.57 -5.36 1.07
N TYR A 77 16.78 -6.69 1.06
CA TYR A 77 16.65 -7.54 2.25
C TYR A 77 17.63 -7.14 3.37
N GLN A 78 18.89 -6.83 3.03
CA GLN A 78 19.89 -6.36 4.01
C GLN A 78 19.47 -5.06 4.68
N ILE A 79 19.01 -4.06 3.90
CA ILE A 79 18.50 -2.78 4.42
C ILE A 79 17.33 -3.01 5.37
N MET A 80 16.38 -3.87 4.98
CA MET A 80 15.22 -4.22 5.81
C MET A 80 15.63 -4.80 7.19
N ASN A 81 16.66 -5.62 7.24
CA ASN A 81 17.15 -6.22 8.48
C ASN A 81 17.93 -5.26 9.38
N GLN A 82 18.64 -4.27 8.80
CA GLN A 82 19.33 -3.23 9.56
C GLN A 82 18.32 -2.38 10.35
N ILE A 83 17.25 -1.93 9.69
CA ILE A 83 16.17 -1.12 10.32
C ILE A 83 15.49 -1.88 11.47
N LYS A 84 15.30 -3.19 11.34
CA LYS A 84 14.68 -4.03 12.39
C LYS A 84 15.56 -4.17 13.63
N THR A 85 16.88 -4.09 13.46
CA THR A 85 17.87 -4.24 14.55
C THR A 85 17.97 -2.96 15.39
N GLU A 86 17.95 -1.79 14.75
CA GLU A 86 18.01 -0.48 15.43
C GLU A 86 16.79 -0.21 16.35
N ARG A 87 15.63 -0.80 16.04
CA ARG A 87 14.41 -0.69 16.87
C ARG A 87 14.52 -1.43 18.21
N LYS A 88 15.34 -2.48 18.31
CA LYS A 88 15.52 -3.23 19.58
C LYS A 88 16.41 -2.49 20.58
N GLU A 89 17.32 -1.63 20.10
CA GLU A 89 18.26 -0.91 20.94
C GLU A 89 17.65 0.39 21.51
N LYS A 90 16.83 1.10 20.74
CA LYS A 90 16.23 2.39 21.16
C LYS A 90 15.04 2.27 22.12
N VAL A 91 14.33 1.13 22.15
CA VAL A 91 13.14 0.95 23.03
C VAL A 91 13.52 0.92 24.51
N LYS A 92 14.77 0.58 24.87
CA LYS A 92 15.23 0.52 26.26
C LYS A 92 15.60 1.87 26.87
N GLU A 93 15.93 2.87 26.03
CA GLU A 93 16.43 4.18 26.46
C GLU A 93 15.34 5.26 26.50
N VAL A 94 14.24 5.05 25.76
CA VAL A 94 13.19 6.06 25.57
C VAL A 94 12.08 5.99 26.63
N SER A 95 11.88 4.84 27.29
CA SER A 95 10.80 4.64 28.27
C SER A 95 10.90 5.55 29.51
N GLU A 96 12.07 6.09 29.85
CA GLU A 96 12.26 6.95 31.03
C GLU A 96 12.14 8.46 30.74
N LYS A 97 12.05 8.89 29.46
CA LYS A 97 12.07 10.33 29.09
C LYS A 97 10.75 10.91 28.55
N ILE A 98 9.73 10.08 28.30
CA ILE A 98 8.50 10.53 27.60
C ILE A 98 7.51 11.28 28.52
N ILE A 99 7.54 11.08 29.84
CA ILE A 99 6.41 11.43 30.72
C ILE A 99 6.16 12.96 30.87
N GLU A 100 7.08 13.86 30.49
CA GLU A 100 6.94 15.29 30.86
C GLU A 100 6.96 16.33 29.73
N LYS A 101 6.94 16.01 28.42
CA LYS A 101 7.24 17.10 27.44
C LYS A 101 6.52 17.24 26.11
N ARG A 102 5.37 16.61 25.85
CA ARG A 102 4.66 16.84 24.56
C ARG A 102 3.13 16.88 24.62
N GLU A 103 2.58 17.68 25.53
CA GLU A 103 1.21 18.23 25.39
C GLU A 103 1.05 19.24 24.21
N ALA A 104 1.84 19.08 23.14
CA ALA A 104 1.78 19.90 21.92
C ALA A 104 2.10 19.08 20.66
N GLU A 105 1.73 17.80 20.64
CA GLU A 105 1.85 16.95 19.46
C GLU A 105 0.78 17.29 18.42
N THR A 106 1.15 18.20 17.51
CA THR A 106 0.61 18.39 16.16
C THR A 106 -0.29 17.24 15.72
N ILE A 107 -1.61 17.48 15.69
CA ILE A 107 -2.53 16.59 14.98
C ILE A 107 -2.00 16.50 13.55
N SER A 108 -1.49 15.34 13.17
CA SER A 108 -1.07 15.07 11.78
C SER A 108 -2.18 15.55 10.86
N LYS A 109 -1.89 16.56 10.03
CA LYS A 109 -2.83 17.12 9.05
C LYS A 109 -3.28 16.06 8.05
N THR A 110 -2.59 14.93 7.98
CA THR A 110 -2.86 13.84 7.06
C THR A 110 -3.24 12.57 7.81
N MET A 111 -4.33 11.94 7.39
CA MET A 111 -4.77 10.61 7.78
C MET A 111 -4.43 9.65 6.65
N ILE A 112 -3.74 8.56 6.96
CA ILE A 112 -3.39 7.51 6.00
C ILE A 112 -4.26 6.30 6.31
N ILE A 113 -4.91 5.74 5.29
CA ILE A 113 -5.53 4.42 5.35
C ILE A 113 -4.72 3.49 4.45
N SER A 114 -4.13 2.46 5.08
CA SER A 114 -3.34 1.43 4.41
C SER A 114 -3.79 0.01 4.76
N ASP A 115 -3.25 -0.97 4.04
CA ASP A 115 -3.32 -2.40 4.33
C ASP A 115 -4.76 -2.93 4.40
N ARG A 116 -5.58 -2.58 3.41
CA ARG A 116 -6.99 -2.97 3.32
C ARG A 116 -7.28 -3.84 2.11
N LEU A 117 -7.89 -5.00 2.32
CA LEU A 117 -8.44 -5.80 1.22
C LEU A 117 -9.61 -5.06 0.55
N ASN A 118 -10.54 -4.53 1.34
CA ASN A 118 -11.68 -3.78 0.82
C ASN A 118 -11.85 -2.50 1.65
N LEU A 119 -11.95 -1.36 0.96
CA LEU A 119 -12.31 -0.09 1.56
C LEU A 119 -13.49 0.51 0.80
N TYR A 120 -14.52 0.90 1.55
CA TYR A 120 -15.63 1.69 1.03
C TYR A 120 -15.55 3.09 1.65
N ILE A 121 -15.67 4.13 0.83
CA ILE A 121 -15.75 5.52 1.28
C ILE A 121 -17.05 6.16 0.76
N ASP A 122 -17.75 6.85 1.66
CA ASP A 122 -18.95 7.62 1.37
C ASP A 122 -18.79 9.08 1.78
N LYS A 123 -19.85 9.87 1.56
CA LYS A 123 -19.84 11.29 1.93
C LYS A 123 -19.65 11.50 3.42
N GLU A 124 -20.32 10.72 4.27
CA GLU A 124 -20.24 10.86 5.73
C GLU A 124 -18.79 10.67 6.21
N PHE A 125 -18.11 9.64 5.70
CA PHE A 125 -16.72 9.39 6.00
C PHE A 125 -15.79 10.58 5.64
N LEU A 126 -15.95 11.16 4.45
CA LEU A 126 -15.13 12.31 4.03
C LEU A 126 -15.46 13.59 4.82
N GLU A 127 -16.73 13.79 5.19
CA GLU A 127 -17.17 14.90 6.03
C GLU A 127 -16.58 14.84 7.44
N ASN A 128 -16.47 13.64 8.01
CA ASN A 128 -15.80 13.42 9.29
C ASN A 128 -14.31 13.76 9.24
N ILE A 129 -13.65 13.45 8.13
CA ILE A 129 -12.24 13.84 7.92
C ILE A 129 -12.14 15.36 7.77
N ARG A 130 -13.04 15.98 7.01
CA ARG A 130 -13.08 17.43 6.82
C ARG A 130 -13.27 18.19 8.13
N SER A 131 -14.20 17.76 8.97
CA SER A 131 -14.48 18.39 10.27
C SER A 131 -13.30 18.28 11.24
N SER A 132 -12.47 17.24 11.09
CA SER A 132 -11.21 17.08 11.83
C SER A 132 -10.05 17.92 11.29
N GLY A 133 -10.24 18.66 10.19
CA GLY A 133 -9.21 19.47 9.55
C GLY A 133 -8.11 18.67 8.86
N ARG A 134 -8.37 17.38 8.57
CA ARG A 134 -7.38 16.45 7.99
C ARG A 134 -7.58 16.27 6.49
N LYS A 135 -6.53 15.78 5.83
CA LYS A 135 -6.51 15.25 4.47
C LYS A 135 -6.37 13.73 4.50
N LEU A 136 -6.80 13.05 3.44
CA LEU A 136 -6.83 11.61 3.34
C LEU A 136 -5.84 11.11 2.28
N ILE A 137 -5.01 10.15 2.66
CA ILE A 137 -4.19 9.37 1.73
C ILE A 137 -4.65 7.91 1.81
N LEU A 138 -4.89 7.31 0.65
CA LEU A 138 -5.30 5.91 0.50
C LEU A 138 -4.15 5.12 -0.09
N ARG A 139 -3.61 4.14 0.63
CA ARG A 139 -2.49 3.30 0.18
C ARG A 139 -2.77 1.81 0.34
N ASP A 140 -2.11 0.97 -0.43
CA ASP A 140 -2.07 -0.48 -0.17
C ASP A 140 -3.48 -1.09 -0.02
N ILE A 141 -4.35 -0.80 -0.99
CA ILE A 141 -5.76 -1.24 -1.00
C ILE A 141 -6.02 -2.16 -2.17
N VAL A 142 -6.58 -3.35 -1.96
CA VAL A 142 -6.94 -4.23 -3.08
C VAL A 142 -8.17 -3.68 -3.81
N ASN A 143 -9.29 -3.46 -3.11
CA ASN A 143 -10.51 -2.91 -3.71
C ASN A 143 -10.95 -1.63 -2.99
N LEU A 144 -10.91 -0.51 -3.69
CA LEU A 144 -11.46 0.78 -3.24
C LEU A 144 -12.79 1.05 -3.93
N ALA A 145 -13.87 1.13 -3.17
CA ALA A 145 -15.19 1.54 -3.65
C ALA A 145 -15.52 2.94 -3.14
N ILE A 146 -15.85 3.84 -4.07
CA ILE A 146 -16.19 5.24 -3.80
C ILE A 146 -17.68 5.41 -4.11
N SER A 147 -18.43 5.90 -3.14
CA SER A 147 -19.88 6.08 -3.25
C SER A 147 -20.27 7.23 -4.21
N ASP A 148 -21.48 7.12 -4.78
CA ASP A 148 -22.06 8.14 -5.68
C ASP A 148 -22.60 9.38 -4.97
N ASP A 149 -22.75 9.35 -3.65
CA ASP A 149 -23.15 10.53 -2.86
C ASP A 149 -22.00 11.54 -2.63
N ILE A 150 -20.76 11.18 -3.00
CA ILE A 150 -19.59 12.06 -2.87
C ILE A 150 -19.59 13.13 -4.00
N ASP A 151 -19.48 14.39 -3.61
CA ASP A 151 -19.31 15.52 -4.53
C ASP A 151 -17.84 15.66 -4.97
N PRO A 152 -17.54 16.01 -6.25
CA PRO A 152 -16.18 16.20 -6.73
C PRO A 152 -15.36 17.22 -5.93
N ASN A 153 -15.97 18.29 -5.41
CA ASN A 153 -15.23 19.29 -4.62
C ASN A 153 -14.81 18.72 -3.27
N LEU A 154 -15.72 18.00 -2.59
CA LEU A 154 -15.41 17.33 -1.32
C LEU A 154 -14.30 16.29 -1.51
N PHE A 155 -14.40 15.47 -2.57
CA PHE A 155 -13.36 14.51 -2.91
C PHE A 155 -12.02 15.20 -3.17
N ASN A 156 -12.01 16.24 -4.00
CA ASN A 156 -10.78 16.96 -4.36
C ASN A 156 -10.13 17.63 -3.15
N GLU A 157 -10.96 18.20 -2.29
CA GLU A 157 -10.53 18.85 -1.05
C GLU A 157 -9.88 17.84 -0.12
N ILE A 158 -10.51 16.69 0.13
CA ILE A 158 -10.11 15.78 1.20
C ILE A 158 -9.09 14.74 0.76
N VAL A 159 -9.30 14.10 -0.38
CA VAL A 159 -8.40 13.05 -0.86
C VAL A 159 -7.17 13.69 -1.48
N GLU A 160 -6.01 13.44 -0.90
CA GLU A 160 -4.73 14.02 -1.34
C GLU A 160 -4.03 13.09 -2.32
N GLU A 161 -3.99 11.79 -2.03
CA GLU A 161 -3.32 10.78 -2.84
C GLU A 161 -4.04 9.43 -2.74
N ILE A 162 -4.06 8.71 -3.86
CA ILE A 162 -4.43 7.29 -3.93
C ILE A 162 -3.24 6.56 -4.54
N SER A 163 -2.64 5.61 -3.83
CA SER A 163 -1.45 4.91 -4.32
C SER A 163 -1.49 3.42 -4.02
N ASP A 164 -0.89 2.59 -4.86
CA ASP A 164 -0.84 1.13 -4.64
C ASP A 164 -2.25 0.54 -4.41
N VAL A 165 -3.22 1.00 -5.21
CA VAL A 165 -4.59 0.48 -5.20
C VAL A 165 -4.83 -0.39 -6.42
N ILE A 166 -5.27 -1.63 -6.23
CA ILE A 166 -5.44 -2.57 -7.35
C ILE A 166 -6.68 -2.20 -8.17
N SER A 167 -7.85 -2.12 -7.56
CA SER A 167 -9.09 -1.79 -8.24
C SER A 167 -9.77 -0.60 -7.57
N ILE A 168 -10.13 0.41 -8.37
CA ILE A 168 -10.98 1.52 -7.92
C ILE A 168 -12.31 1.46 -8.67
N ARG A 169 -13.42 1.34 -7.92
CA ARG A 169 -14.78 1.51 -8.42
C ARG A 169 -15.33 2.85 -7.97
N ALA A 170 -15.69 3.70 -8.93
CA ALA A 170 -16.16 5.04 -8.63
C ALA A 170 -17.20 5.57 -9.64
N PRO A 171 -18.00 6.59 -9.24
CA PRO A 171 -18.88 7.32 -10.14
C PRO A 171 -18.12 8.04 -11.26
N LYS A 172 -18.75 8.17 -12.43
CA LYS A 172 -18.17 8.87 -13.60
C LYS A 172 -17.67 10.28 -13.26
N LYS A 173 -18.41 11.01 -12.42
CA LYS A 173 -18.09 12.39 -12.01
C LYS A 173 -16.77 12.52 -11.25
N LEU A 174 -16.27 11.45 -10.62
CA LEU A 174 -15.02 11.48 -9.84
C LEU A 174 -13.80 10.99 -10.64
N ARG A 175 -13.99 10.37 -11.81
CA ARG A 175 -12.89 9.78 -12.60
C ARG A 175 -11.73 10.74 -12.85
N PRO A 176 -11.94 11.98 -13.34
CA PRO A 176 -10.82 12.89 -13.62
C PRO A 176 -9.98 13.21 -12.36
N LEU A 177 -10.63 13.30 -11.19
CA LEU A 177 -9.95 13.58 -9.92
C LEU A 177 -9.21 12.35 -9.40
N ILE A 178 -9.79 11.16 -9.58
CA ILE A 178 -9.14 9.90 -9.22
C ILE A 178 -7.90 9.72 -10.08
N GLU A 179 -7.99 9.90 -11.39
CA GLU A 179 -6.83 9.81 -12.30
C GLU A 179 -5.74 10.81 -11.93
N LEU A 180 -6.10 12.05 -11.61
CA LEU A 180 -5.14 13.09 -11.19
C LEU A 180 -4.41 12.75 -9.88
N LYS A 181 -5.11 12.13 -8.92
CA LYS A 181 -4.59 11.85 -7.57
C LYS A 181 -4.04 10.44 -7.42
N SER A 182 -4.21 9.59 -8.44
CA SER A 182 -3.77 8.21 -8.43
C SER A 182 -2.32 8.08 -8.86
N ARG A 183 -1.57 7.26 -8.13
CA ARG A 183 -0.25 6.77 -8.53
C ARG A 183 -0.30 5.26 -8.48
N ASP A 184 0.15 4.60 -9.54
CA ASP A 184 0.29 3.13 -9.52
C ASP A 184 -1.02 2.34 -9.27
N VAL A 185 -2.11 2.76 -9.92
CA VAL A 185 -3.41 2.05 -9.88
C VAL A 185 -3.50 1.06 -11.04
N LEU A 186 -3.91 -0.19 -10.77
CA LEU A 186 -3.99 -1.22 -11.81
C LEU A 186 -5.23 -1.05 -12.69
N THR A 187 -6.42 -0.87 -12.10
CA THR A 187 -7.67 -0.68 -12.85
C THR A 187 -8.61 0.35 -12.21
N THR A 188 -9.29 1.13 -13.04
CA THR A 188 -10.35 2.07 -12.64
C THR A 188 -11.66 1.76 -13.36
N GLU A 189 -12.60 1.15 -12.66
CA GLU A 189 -13.88 0.70 -13.21
C GLU A 189 -15.01 1.70 -12.95
N GLN A 190 -15.97 1.72 -13.87
CA GLN A 190 -17.21 2.50 -13.69
C GLN A 190 -18.13 1.76 -12.73
N ALA A 191 -18.55 2.42 -11.65
CA ALA A 191 -19.63 1.89 -10.83
C ALA A 191 -20.97 2.08 -11.58
N SER A 192 -21.49 1.02 -12.20
CA SER A 192 -22.89 0.95 -12.64
C SER A 192 -23.79 0.65 -11.43
N LEU A 193 -24.50 1.68 -10.94
CA LEU A 193 -25.62 1.65 -9.97
C LEU A 193 -25.47 0.63 -8.81
N PHE A 194 -24.98 1.08 -7.66
CA PHE A 194 -25.08 0.30 -6.43
C PHE A 194 -26.54 0.22 -5.96
N ARG A 195 -27.07 -1.00 -5.86
CA ARG A 195 -28.00 -1.37 -4.78
C ARG A 195 -27.16 -1.96 -3.65
N ALA A 196 -27.42 -1.53 -2.42
CA ALA A 196 -26.89 -2.16 -1.23
C ALA A 196 -27.21 -3.67 -1.25
N GLY A 197 -26.17 -4.50 -1.18
CA GLY A 197 -26.28 -5.95 -1.11
C GLY A 197 -25.59 -6.67 -2.26
N TYR A 198 -24.85 -7.72 -1.92
CA TYR A 198 -24.07 -8.63 -2.77
C TYR A 198 -22.62 -8.21 -3.06
N ILE A 199 -21.79 -8.53 -2.07
CA ILE A 199 -20.43 -9.02 -2.28
C ILE A 199 -20.57 -10.51 -2.66
N LEU A 200 -20.08 -10.91 -3.83
CA LEU A 200 -19.57 -12.25 -4.09
C LEU A 200 -18.09 -12.09 -4.48
#